data_AF-A0A317ZAW6-F1
#
_entry.id   AF-A0A317ZAW6-F1
#
_cell.length_a   1.000
_cell.length_b   1.000
_cell.length_c   1.000
_cell.angle_alpha   90.00
_cell.angle_beta   90.00
_cell.angle_gamma   90.00
#
_symmetry.space_group_name_H-M   'P 1'
#
loop_
_entity.id
_entity.type
_entity.pdbx_description
1 polymer ?
#
loop_
_entity_poly.entity_id
_entity_poly.type
_entity_poly.pdbx_seq_one_letter_code
_entity_poly.pdbx_strand_id
1 'polypeptide(L)'
;MWHKIRIDLTQIEYETGRATLIKLPNSSRLKGWQFWHPSKLVRESEKGNGHWFEFSFNDEWEFKLIRQSRNNDATTTIGADEMLDAFDKQSPRSDSETYLKVSEPEKINANVEVDESLKR
;
A
#
# COMPACT_ATOMS: atom_id res chain seq x y z
N MET A 1 -6.78 -8.46 -21.20
CA MET A 1 -7.80 -8.16 -20.17
C MET A 1 -7.57 -6.74 -19.67
N TRP A 2 -8.44 -6.17 -18.83
CA TRP A 2 -8.14 -4.92 -18.13
C TRP A 2 -7.92 -5.23 -16.66
N HIS A 3 -6.81 -4.75 -16.12
CA HIS A 3 -6.44 -4.85 -14.71
C HIS A 3 -6.65 -3.52 -14.02
N LYS A 4 -7.04 -3.58 -12.75
CA LYS A 4 -7.20 -2.42 -11.88
C LYS A 4 -6.49 -2.69 -10.58
N ILE A 5 -5.54 -1.84 -10.22
CA ILE A 5 -4.75 -1.95 -9.00
C ILE A 5 -5.02 -0.74 -8.13
N ARG A 6 -5.28 -1.01 -6.86
CA ARG A 6 -5.47 0.03 -5.85
C ARG A 6 -4.14 0.41 -5.22
N ILE A 7 -3.94 1.71 -5.05
CA ILE A 7 -2.76 2.33 -4.47
C ILE A 7 -3.17 3.39 -3.44
N ASP A 8 -2.28 3.65 -2.49
CA ASP A 8 -2.47 4.74 -1.53
C ASP A 8 -1.95 6.07 -2.11
N LEU A 9 -2.49 7.19 -1.63
CA LEU A 9 -2.02 8.53 -1.97
C LEU A 9 -0.50 8.70 -1.72
N THR A 10 0.06 8.03 -0.71
CA THR A 10 1.49 8.08 -0.37
C THR A 10 2.39 7.43 -1.42
N GLN A 11 1.83 6.60 -2.30
CA GLN A 11 2.56 6.02 -3.43
C GLN A 11 2.62 6.97 -4.63
N ILE A 12 1.77 7.99 -4.68
CA ILE A 12 1.79 9.01 -5.72
C ILE A 12 2.84 10.06 -5.35
N GLU A 13 3.93 10.12 -6.12
CA GLU A 13 5.03 11.06 -5.85
C GLU A 13 4.81 12.42 -6.51
N TYR A 14 4.29 12.41 -7.74
CA TYR A 14 4.12 13.63 -8.50
C TYR A 14 3.01 13.51 -9.55
N GLU A 15 2.29 14.60 -9.79
CA GLU A 15 1.25 14.69 -10.81
C GLU A 15 1.56 15.84 -11.77
N THR A 16 1.65 15.52 -13.06
CA THR A 16 1.93 16.50 -14.14
C THR A 16 0.67 16.93 -14.90
N GLY A 17 -0.51 16.53 -14.43
CA GLY A 17 -1.79 16.68 -15.14
C GLY A 17 -1.97 15.76 -16.36
N ARG A 18 -0.88 15.28 -16.98
CA ARG A 18 -0.90 14.29 -18.07
C ARG A 18 -0.54 12.89 -17.60
N ALA A 19 0.43 12.81 -16.71
CA ALA A 19 0.91 11.56 -16.12
C ALA A 19 1.13 11.72 -14.62
N THR A 20 0.97 10.62 -13.92
CA THR A 20 1.16 10.47 -12.48
C THR A 20 2.35 9.54 -12.24
N LEU A 21 3.28 9.97 -11.41
CA LEU A 21 4.44 9.18 -10.99
C LEU A 21 4.07 8.34 -9.78
N ILE A 22 4.12 7.02 -9.93
CA ILE A 22 3.69 6.08 -8.90
C ILE A 22 4.90 5.26 -8.43
N LYS A 23 5.04 5.12 -7.11
CA LYS A 23 6.05 4.29 -6.44
C LYS A 23 5.60 2.84 -6.35
N LEU A 24 6.49 1.92 -6.69
CA LEU A 24 6.25 0.49 -6.47
C LEU A 24 6.27 0.14 -4.97
N PRO A 25 5.52 -0.90 -4.56
CA PRO A 25 5.42 -1.28 -3.15
C PRO A 25 6.78 -1.73 -2.60
N ASN A 26 7.05 -1.37 -1.34
CA ASN A 26 8.28 -1.77 -0.64
C ASN A 26 8.38 -3.30 -0.43
N SER A 27 7.26 -4.01 -0.48
CA SER A 27 7.19 -5.48 -0.39
C SER A 27 7.55 -6.19 -1.70
N SER A 28 7.60 -5.46 -2.82
CA SER A 28 7.96 -6.01 -4.13
C SER A 28 9.48 -6.13 -4.29
N ARG A 29 9.92 -6.98 -5.23
CA ARG A 29 11.35 -7.06 -5.63
C ARG A 29 11.84 -5.76 -6.30
N LEU A 30 10.90 -4.92 -6.73
CA LEU A 30 11.11 -3.65 -7.41
C LEU A 30 11.01 -2.47 -6.45
N LYS A 31 11.34 -2.69 -5.16
CA LYS A 31 11.40 -1.63 -4.15
C LYS A 31 12.29 -0.46 -4.61
N GLY A 32 11.75 0.75 -4.48
CA GLY A 32 12.45 2.00 -4.81
C GLY A 32 12.43 2.34 -6.30
N TRP A 33 11.75 1.54 -7.14
CA TRP A 33 11.42 1.89 -8.50
C TRP A 33 10.09 2.65 -8.55
N GLN A 34 9.94 3.44 -9.60
CA GLN A 34 8.77 4.28 -9.86
C GLN A 34 8.42 4.17 -11.34
N PHE A 35 7.20 4.53 -11.71
CA PHE A 35 6.79 4.54 -13.11
C PHE A 35 5.81 5.66 -13.39
N TRP A 36 5.84 6.16 -14.61
CA TRP A 36 4.85 7.11 -15.10
C TRP A 36 3.64 6.37 -15.64
N HIS A 37 2.45 6.77 -15.21
CA HIS A 37 1.20 6.26 -15.74
C HIS A 37 0.29 7.41 -16.20
N PRO A 38 -0.47 7.26 -17.29
CA PRO A 38 -1.36 8.32 -17.76
C PRO A 38 -2.40 8.71 -16.69
N SER A 39 -2.51 10.00 -16.38
CA SER A 39 -3.41 10.49 -15.32
C SER A 39 -4.89 10.21 -15.63
N LYS A 40 -5.26 9.96 -16.90
CA LYS A 40 -6.63 9.55 -17.27
C LYS A 40 -7.02 8.16 -16.76
N LEU A 41 -6.01 7.31 -16.53
CA LEU A 41 -6.14 5.93 -16.09
C LEU A 41 -5.89 5.78 -14.59
N VAL A 42 -5.42 6.84 -13.92
CA VAL A 42 -5.35 6.95 -12.46
C VAL A 42 -6.59 7.70 -11.99
N ARG A 43 -7.39 7.09 -11.13
CA ARG A 43 -8.63 7.69 -10.61
C ARG A 43 -8.70 7.51 -9.11
N GLU A 44 -9.36 8.44 -8.45
CA GLU A 44 -9.73 8.24 -7.05
C GLU A 44 -10.73 7.09 -6.93
N SER A 45 -10.55 6.24 -5.92
CA SER A 45 -11.48 5.15 -5.63
C SER A 45 -12.71 5.70 -4.91
N GLU A 46 -13.92 5.33 -5.38
CA GLU A 46 -15.19 5.77 -4.79
C GLU A 46 -15.33 5.41 -3.30
N LYS A 47 -14.64 4.35 -2.86
CA LYS A 47 -14.68 3.88 -1.46
C LYS A 47 -13.60 4.50 -0.56
N GLY A 48 -12.74 5.36 -1.12
CA GLY A 48 -11.49 5.81 -0.50
C GLY A 48 -11.50 7.19 0.17
N ASN A 49 -12.55 8.01 -0.02
CA ASN A 49 -12.63 9.39 0.51
C ASN A 49 -11.31 10.20 0.34
N GLY A 50 -10.69 10.16 -0.85
CA GLY A 50 -9.43 10.86 -1.13
C GLY A 50 -8.14 10.15 -0.72
N HIS A 51 -8.22 9.01 -0.02
CA HIS A 51 -7.04 8.30 0.46
C HIS A 51 -6.57 7.20 -0.50
N TRP A 52 -7.48 6.65 -1.31
CA TRP A 52 -7.20 5.53 -2.19
C TRP A 52 -7.41 5.91 -3.65
N PHE A 53 -6.45 5.51 -4.47
CA PHE A 53 -6.46 5.69 -5.90
C PHE A 53 -6.39 4.33 -6.58
N GLU A 54 -6.80 4.28 -7.83
CA GLU A 54 -6.79 3.08 -8.64
C GLU A 54 -6.22 3.43 -10.01
N PHE A 55 -5.26 2.64 -10.47
CA PHE A 55 -4.75 2.76 -11.83
C PHE A 55 -5.13 1.52 -12.66
N SER A 56 -5.41 1.73 -13.94
CA SER A 56 -5.91 0.68 -14.84
C SER A 56 -4.99 0.49 -16.04
N PHE A 57 -4.74 -0.75 -16.44
CA PHE A 57 -3.90 -1.09 -17.58
C PHE A 57 -4.35 -2.40 -18.25
N ASN A 58 -3.85 -2.68 -19.44
CA ASN A 58 -4.10 -3.92 -20.17
C ASN A 58 -2.91 -4.89 -20.06
N ASP A 59 -3.13 -6.15 -20.40
CA ASP A 59 -2.09 -7.21 -20.33
C ASP A 59 -0.92 -6.94 -21.28
N GLU A 60 -1.19 -6.20 -22.36
CA GLU A 60 -0.19 -5.79 -23.35
C GLU A 60 0.59 -4.53 -22.93
N TRP A 61 0.31 -3.98 -21.74
CA TRP A 61 0.97 -2.75 -21.29
C TRP A 61 2.41 -3.02 -20.86
N GLU A 62 3.33 -2.23 -21.39
CA GLU A 62 4.72 -2.22 -20.95
C GLU A 62 4.98 -1.01 -20.04
N PHE A 63 5.53 -1.27 -18.86
CA PHE A 63 5.85 -0.23 -17.88
C PHE A 63 7.33 0.10 -17.92
N LYS A 64 7.64 1.36 -18.17
CA LYS A 64 9.01 1.89 -18.02
C LYS A 64 9.22 2.29 -16.57
N LEU A 65 9.99 1.48 -15.87
CA LEU A 65 10.38 1.74 -14.50
C LEU A 65 11.63 2.61 -14.47
N ILE A 66 11.60 3.62 -13.59
CA ILE A 66 12.72 4.50 -13.30
C ILE A 66 13.10 4.34 -11.83
N ARG A 67 14.41 4.31 -11.57
CA ARG A 67 14.95 4.38 -10.22
C ARG A 67 15.94 5.53 -10.17
N GLN A 68 15.55 6.58 -9.47
CA GLN A 68 16.42 7.71 -9.21
C GLN A 68 17.22 7.44 -7.94
N SER A 69 18.54 7.40 -8.06
CA SER A 69 19.43 7.32 -6.91
C SER A 69 20.49 8.40 -7.02
N ARG A 70 21.05 8.81 -5.89
CA ARG A 70 22.01 9.92 -5.80
C ARG A 70 23.18 9.83 -6.80
N ASN A 71 23.56 8.61 -7.20
CA ASN A 71 24.74 8.37 -8.04
C ASN A 71 24.45 7.56 -9.31
N ASN A 72 23.26 6.95 -9.46
CA ASN A 72 22.94 6.10 -10.61
C ASN A 72 21.44 6.13 -10.90
N ASP A 73 21.07 6.62 -12.08
CA ASP A 73 19.73 6.46 -12.62
C ASP A 73 19.66 5.16 -13.41
N ALA A 74 18.67 4.33 -13.10
CA ALA A 74 18.43 3.08 -13.80
C ALA A 74 17.03 3.08 -14.40
N THR A 75 16.93 2.54 -15.61
CA THR A 75 15.66 2.36 -16.32
C THR A 75 15.52 0.90 -16.70
N THR A 76 14.35 0.30 -16.43
CA THR A 76 14.02 -1.05 -16.88
C THR A 76 12.60 -1.08 -17.43
N THR A 77 12.24 -2.13 -18.16
CA THR A 77 10.89 -2.31 -18.71
C THR A 77 10.34 -3.64 -18.23
N ILE A 78 9.13 -3.60 -17.69
CA ILE A 78 8.42 -4.78 -17.18
C ILE A 78 7.08 -4.92 -17.88
N GLY A 79 6.59 -6.16 -17.99
CA GLY A 79 5.25 -6.45 -18.50
C GLY A 79 4.17 -6.37 -17.43
N ALA A 80 2.91 -6.54 -17.85
CA ALA A 80 1.74 -6.56 -16.98
C ALA A 80 1.82 -7.65 -15.89
N ASP A 81 2.33 -8.84 -16.21
CA ASP A 81 2.40 -9.96 -15.26
C ASP A 81 3.31 -9.67 -14.06
N GLU A 82 4.50 -9.12 -14.33
CA GLU A 82 5.44 -8.71 -13.26
C GLU A 82 4.88 -7.55 -12.44
N MET A 83 4.11 -6.67 -13.08
CA MET A 83 3.44 -5.57 -12.41
C MET A 83 2.36 -6.10 -11.46
N LEU A 84 1.59 -7.10 -11.87
CA LEU A 84 0.59 -7.74 -11.00
C LEU A 84 1.27 -8.42 -9.80
N ASP A 85 2.34 -9.20 -9.99
CA ASP A 85 3.09 -9.82 -8.89
C ASP A 85 3.65 -8.78 -7.90
N ALA A 86 4.10 -7.62 -8.41
CA ALA A 86 4.63 -6.56 -7.56
C ALA A 86 3.58 -5.97 -6.60
N PHE A 87 2.31 -5.94 -7.00
CA PHE A 87 1.21 -5.35 -6.23
C PHE A 87 0.32 -6.39 -5.53
N ASP A 88 0.37 -7.66 -5.91
CA ASP A 88 -0.41 -8.74 -5.28
C ASP A 88 -0.09 -8.86 -3.78
N LYS A 89 1.20 -8.72 -3.42
CA LYS A 89 1.68 -8.70 -2.03
C LYS A 89 1.22 -7.49 -1.21
N GLN A 90 0.63 -6.50 -1.86
CA GLN A 90 0.19 -5.28 -1.20
C GLN A 90 -1.21 -5.43 -0.61
N SER A 91 -1.99 -6.45 -1.02
CA SER A 91 -3.33 -6.73 -0.49
C SER A 91 -3.30 -7.00 1.02
N PRO A 92 -3.85 -6.11 1.86
CA PRO A 92 -4.15 -6.44 3.24
C PRO A 92 -5.67 -6.57 3.37
N ARG A 93 -6.11 -7.77 3.75
CA ARG A 93 -7.49 -8.16 4.12
C ARG A 93 -8.30 -8.75 2.98
N SER A 94 -8.50 -10.06 3.05
CA SER A 94 -9.87 -10.55 2.84
C SER A 94 -10.79 -9.74 3.74
N ASP A 95 -11.94 -9.32 3.24
CA ASP A 95 -13.07 -8.83 4.04
C ASP A 95 -13.63 -9.96 4.94
N SER A 96 -12.76 -10.66 5.66
CA SER A 96 -13.15 -11.65 6.66
C SER A 96 -13.77 -10.87 7.80
N GLU A 97 -15.07 -11.05 7.97
CA GLU A 97 -15.85 -10.49 9.06
C GLU A 97 -15.14 -10.73 10.39
N THR A 98 -14.73 -9.65 11.06
CA THR A 98 -14.16 -9.72 12.41
C THR A 98 -15.25 -9.47 13.44
N TYR A 99 -15.44 -10.38 14.39
CA TYR A 99 -16.40 -10.23 15.49
C TYR A 99 -15.69 -9.87 16.81
N LEU A 100 -16.34 -9.03 17.62
CA LEU A 100 -15.90 -8.72 18.98
C LEU A 100 -16.45 -9.78 19.95
N LYS A 101 -15.57 -10.52 20.63
CA LYS A 101 -15.97 -11.36 21.77
C LYS A 101 -15.86 -10.54 23.06
N VAL A 102 -16.99 -10.05 23.56
CA VAL A 102 -17.06 -9.41 24.88
C VAL A 102 -17.17 -10.50 25.94
N SER A 103 -16.24 -10.54 26.88
CA SER A 103 -16.29 -11.40 28.07
C SER A 103 -16.17 -10.54 29.33
N GLU A 104 -16.93 -10.89 30.36
CA GLU A 104 -16.76 -10.27 31.67
C GLU A 104 -15.37 -10.61 32.24
N PRO A 105 -14.69 -9.65 32.90
CA PRO A 105 -13.41 -9.90 33.52
C PRO A 105 -13.58 -10.88 34.70
N GLU A 106 -12.68 -11.85 34.80
CA GLU A 106 -12.63 -12.75 35.95
C GLU A 106 -12.09 -12.00 37.18
N LYS A 107 -12.78 -12.15 38.32
CA LYS A 107 -12.35 -11.54 39.57
C LYS A 107 -11.07 -12.21 40.06
N ILE A 108 -9.97 -11.47 40.04
CA ILE A 108 -8.70 -11.91 40.62
C ILE A 108 -8.76 -11.68 42.14
N ASN A 109 -8.79 -12.77 42.91
CA ASN A 109 -8.59 -12.72 44.36
C ASN A 109 -7.09 -12.88 44.66
N ALA A 110 -6.30 -11.88 44.33
CA ALA A 110 -4.88 -11.83 44.71
C ALA A 110 -4.74 -11.16 46.07
N ASN A 111 -3.87 -11.71 46.93
CA ASN A 111 -3.52 -11.09 48.19
C ASN A 111 -2.54 -9.95 47.88
N VAL A 112 -2.98 -8.70 48.09
CA VAL A 112 -2.18 -7.51 47.79
C VAL A 112 -1.55 -7.02 49.08
N GLU A 113 -0.23 -7.11 49.18
CA GLU A 113 0.54 -6.47 50.24
C GLU A 113 0.98 -5.08 49.76
N VAL A 114 0.64 -4.05 50.53
CA VAL A 114 1.04 -2.67 50.22
C VAL A 114 2.38 -2.40 50.88
N ASP A 115 3.39 -2.09 50.07
CA ASP A 115 4.71 -1.69 50.55
C ASP A 115 4.60 -0.39 51.37
N GLU A 116 4.94 -0.48 52.66
CA GLU A 116 4.81 0.63 53.61
C GLU A 116 5.75 1.79 53.29
N SER A 117 6.82 1.58 52.51
CA SER A 117 7.72 2.63 52.06
C SER A 117 7.08 3.63 51.07
N LEU A 118 5.91 3.26 50.52
CA LEU A 118 5.14 4.09 49.58
C LEU A 118 4.03 4.91 50.27
N LYS A 119 3.86 4.77 51.59
CA LYS A 119 2.96 5.64 52.37
C LYS A 119 3.69 6.94 52.72
N ARG A 120 3.14 8.06 52.25
CA ARG A 120 3.69 9.42 52.45
C ARG A 120 3.49 9.91 53.88
#